data_AF-A0A358V2A0-F1
#
_entry.id   AF-A0A358V2A0-F1
#
_cell.length_a   1.000
_cell.length_b   1.000
_cell.length_c   1.000
_cell.angle_alpha   90.00
_cell.angle_beta   90.00
_cell.angle_gamma   90.00
#
_symmetry.space_group_name_H-M   'P 1'
#
loop_
_entity.id
_entity.type
_entity.pdbx_description
1 polymer ?
#
loop_
_entity_poly.entity_id
_entity_poly.type
_entity_poly.pdbx_seq_one_letter_code
_entity_poly.pdbx_strand_id
1 'polypeptide(L)'
;MKTLATPDGEWTVKGFIDVFQNIYTISCDTKVVSKIIELMIFPTVCHFAKTHGYKMVLSEHQNHYPDISFIAGDGSKIAVDLKSTYRTSATTVNGFTLGAFTGYFRERESTKNVTFPYGQYSANLVLGVIYSRLDEVNDERRVYKLSELSSIASVVRQFQFLVQDKWRIAIDRPGSGNT
;
A
#
# COMPACT_ATOMS: atom_id res chain seq x y z
N MET A 1 7.26 -0.94 13.71
CA MET A 1 7.64 0.00 12.64
C MET A 1 7.20 1.40 13.04
N LYS A 2 8.13 2.31 13.30
CA LYS A 2 7.85 3.75 13.59
C LYS A 2 7.55 4.57 12.32
N THR A 3 7.38 3.90 11.18
CA THR A 3 7.38 4.53 9.85
C THR A 3 6.08 5.27 9.57
N LEU A 4 4.92 4.62 9.76
CA LEU A 4 3.62 5.24 9.49
C LEU A 4 3.07 5.99 10.71
N ALA A 5 3.21 5.46 11.91
CA ALA A 5 2.57 6.02 13.09
C ALA A 5 3.60 6.55 14.10
N THR A 6 3.27 7.68 14.70
CA THR A 6 3.91 8.16 15.93
C THR A 6 3.55 7.24 17.12
N PRO A 7 4.24 7.34 18.27
CA PRO A 7 3.92 6.51 19.44
C PRO A 7 2.49 6.65 19.95
N ASP A 8 1.87 7.81 19.77
CA ASP A 8 0.48 8.13 20.09
C ASP A 8 -0.53 7.71 19.00
N GLY A 9 -0.05 7.09 17.91
CA GLY A 9 -0.91 6.48 16.88
C GLY A 9 -1.35 7.43 15.75
N GLU A 10 -0.83 8.66 15.74
CA GLU A 10 -1.05 9.66 14.69
C GLU A 10 -0.21 9.32 13.45
N TRP A 11 -0.70 9.72 12.27
CA TRP A 11 0.07 9.56 11.04
C TRP A 11 1.28 10.50 11.05
N THR A 12 2.46 9.96 10.73
CA THR A 12 3.70 10.74 10.65
C THR A 12 3.71 11.70 9.46
N VAL A 13 2.89 11.45 8.43
CA VAL A 13 2.69 12.39 7.31
C VAL A 13 1.59 13.37 7.63
N LYS A 14 1.91 14.65 7.47
CA LYS A 14 1.00 15.78 7.68
C LYS A 14 0.65 16.53 6.39
N GLY A 15 1.49 16.39 5.37
CA GLY A 15 1.39 17.12 4.12
C GLY A 15 2.58 16.79 3.22
N PHE A 16 2.63 17.41 2.04
CA PHE A 16 3.84 17.50 1.24
C PHE A 16 4.46 18.89 1.40
N ILE A 17 5.78 18.97 1.25
CA ILE A 17 6.55 20.20 1.41
C ILE A 17 7.20 20.57 0.07
N ASP A 18 7.14 21.85 -0.30
CA ASP A 18 7.83 22.36 -1.48
C ASP A 18 9.24 22.90 -1.15
N VAL A 19 9.98 23.29 -2.19
CA VAL A 19 11.34 23.86 -2.05
C VAL A 19 11.37 25.21 -1.33
N PHE A 20 10.22 25.86 -1.16
CA PHE A 20 10.06 27.12 -0.40
C PHE A 20 9.62 26.87 1.05
N GLN A 21 9.63 25.61 1.49
CA GLN A 21 9.24 25.17 2.82
C GLN A 21 7.78 25.48 3.17
N ASN A 22 6.91 25.54 2.17
CA ASN A 22 5.47 25.54 2.36
C ASN A 22 4.98 24.11 2.49
N ILE A 23 4.13 23.86 3.49
CA ILE A 23 3.49 22.57 3.71
C ILE A 23 2.04 22.67 3.24
N TYR A 24 1.65 21.73 2.39
CA TYR A 24 0.30 21.58 1.87
C TYR A 24 -0.31 20.32 2.45
N THR A 25 -1.49 20.44 3.05
CA THR A 25 -2.20 19.30 3.63
C THR A 25 -2.65 18.33 2.54
N ILE A 26 -2.84 17.08 2.94
CA ILE A 26 -3.33 16.02 2.05
C ILE A 26 -4.82 15.80 2.35
N SER A 27 -5.63 15.50 1.34
CA SER A 27 -7.03 15.13 1.53
C SER A 27 -7.18 13.70 2.08
N CYS A 28 -8.35 13.34 2.61
CA CYS A 28 -8.64 11.96 3.00
C CYS A 28 -8.96 11.03 1.80
N ASP A 29 -8.67 11.47 0.56
CA ASP A 29 -8.88 10.66 -0.64
C ASP A 29 -8.08 9.35 -0.55
N THR A 30 -8.77 8.24 -0.80
CA THR A 30 -8.20 6.90 -0.60
C THR A 30 -7.04 6.62 -1.55
N LYS A 31 -7.02 7.18 -2.77
CA LYS A 31 -5.93 6.97 -3.72
C LYS A 31 -4.67 7.72 -3.26
N VAL A 32 -4.84 8.97 -2.81
CA VAL A 32 -3.72 9.77 -2.29
C VAL A 32 -3.13 9.12 -1.03
N VAL A 33 -3.97 8.78 -0.05
CA VAL A 33 -3.52 8.10 1.18
C VAL A 33 -2.83 6.77 0.86
N SER A 34 -3.43 5.94 0.00
CA SER A 34 -2.84 4.64 -0.39
C SER A 34 -1.45 4.80 -0.98
N LYS A 35 -1.26 5.78 -1.88
CA LYS A 35 0.03 5.97 -2.54
C LYS A 35 1.10 6.45 -1.57
N ILE A 36 0.76 7.32 -0.64
CA ILE A 36 1.72 7.79 0.37
C ILE A 36 2.12 6.64 1.29
N ILE A 37 1.16 5.83 1.76
CA ILE A 37 1.45 4.64 2.57
C ILE A 37 2.39 3.68 1.83
N GLU A 38 2.12 3.42 0.54
CA GLU A 38 2.97 2.59 -0.32
C GLU A 38 4.41 3.13 -0.36
N LEU A 39 4.58 4.42 -0.68
CA LEU A 39 5.89 5.08 -0.75
C LEU A 39 6.65 5.04 0.58
N MET A 40 5.95 5.15 1.71
CA MET A 40 6.56 5.08 3.04
C MET A 40 6.98 3.67 3.45
N ILE A 41 6.21 2.66 3.08
CA ILE A 41 6.51 1.26 3.40
C ILE A 41 7.66 0.75 2.55
N PHE A 42 7.76 1.23 1.31
CA PHE A 42 8.65 0.70 0.31
C PHE A 42 10.15 0.62 0.73
N PRO A 43 10.76 1.67 1.33
CA PRO A 43 12.13 1.56 1.84
C PRO A 43 12.30 0.46 2.90
N THR A 44 11.28 0.27 3.73
CA THR A 44 11.29 -0.76 4.78
C THR A 44 11.26 -2.16 4.17
N VAL A 45 10.48 -2.35 3.11
CA VAL A 45 10.40 -3.62 2.36
C VAL A 45 11.70 -3.90 1.60
N CYS A 46 12.30 -2.87 1.00
CA CYS A 46 13.61 -2.97 0.36
C CYS A 46 14.71 -3.36 1.37
N HIS A 47 14.71 -2.75 2.56
CA HIS A 47 15.62 -3.11 3.63
C HIS A 47 15.42 -4.56 4.08
N PHE A 48 14.17 -5.00 4.27
CA PHE A 48 13.85 -6.39 4.59
C PHE A 48 14.44 -7.36 3.57
N ALA A 49 14.26 -7.09 2.28
CA ALA A 49 14.77 -7.94 1.20
C ALA A 49 16.29 -8.09 1.26
N LYS A 50 17.01 -6.96 1.40
CA LYS A 50 18.47 -6.94 1.51
C LYS A 50 18.96 -7.72 2.73
N THR A 51 18.36 -7.49 3.89
CA THR A 51 18.75 -8.12 5.16
C THR A 51 18.55 -9.64 5.14
N HIS A 52 17.57 -10.13 4.38
CA HIS A 52 17.26 -11.57 4.30
C HIS A 52 17.73 -12.23 2.98
N GLY A 53 18.53 -11.53 2.17
CA GLY A 53 19.13 -12.09 0.95
C GLY A 53 18.16 -12.34 -0.21
N TYR A 54 17.01 -11.67 -0.23
CA TYR A 54 16.08 -11.71 -1.37
C TYR A 54 16.51 -10.71 -2.44
N LYS A 55 16.51 -11.13 -3.72
CA LYS A 55 16.50 -10.18 -4.84
C LYS A 55 15.09 -9.63 -4.99
N MET A 56 14.96 -8.31 -4.95
CA MET A 56 13.70 -7.61 -5.13
C MET A 56 13.59 -7.10 -6.58
N VAL A 57 12.52 -7.46 -7.28
CA VAL A 57 12.17 -6.97 -8.62
C VAL A 57 10.85 -6.22 -8.53
N LEU A 58 10.81 -5.02 -9.08
CA LEU A 58 9.64 -4.15 -9.06
C LEU A 58 8.87 -4.28 -10.37
N SER A 59 7.57 -4.00 -10.35
CA SER A 59 6.81 -3.86 -11.59
C SER A 59 7.39 -2.73 -12.45
N GLU A 60 7.81 -3.05 -13.68
CA GLU A 60 8.40 -2.06 -14.62
C GLU A 60 7.34 -1.15 -15.27
N HIS A 61 6.08 -1.59 -15.26
CA HIS A 61 4.97 -0.89 -15.92
C HIS A 61 3.81 -0.65 -14.95
N GLN A 62 3.04 0.41 -15.21
CA GLN A 62 1.78 0.61 -14.53
C GLN A 62 0.85 -0.58 -14.80
N ASN A 63 0.04 -0.96 -13.80
CA ASN A 63 -0.92 -2.07 -13.88
C ASN A 63 -0.30 -3.47 -14.06
N HIS A 64 0.99 -3.65 -13.77
CA HIS A 64 1.63 -4.97 -13.71
C HIS A 64 1.52 -5.57 -12.31
N TYR A 65 1.17 -6.86 -12.25
CA TYR A 65 1.22 -7.65 -11.02
C TYR A 65 2.58 -8.38 -10.87
N PRO A 66 3.07 -8.58 -9.64
CA PRO A 66 2.75 -7.85 -8.41
C PRO A 66 3.52 -6.52 -8.33
N ASP A 67 3.21 -5.70 -7.32
CA ASP A 67 4.03 -4.52 -7.00
C ASP A 67 5.50 -4.90 -6.77
N ILE A 68 5.73 -6.01 -6.05
CA ILE A 68 7.05 -6.52 -5.72
C ILE A 68 7.13 -8.03 -5.95
N SER A 69 8.16 -8.48 -6.63
CA SER A 69 8.55 -9.89 -6.71
C SER A 69 9.84 -10.12 -5.92
N PHE A 70 9.77 -10.95 -4.88
CA PHE A 70 10.97 -11.46 -4.23
C PHE A 70 11.44 -12.75 -4.90
N ILE A 71 12.74 -12.84 -5.12
CA ILE A 71 13.42 -14.05 -5.59
C ILE A 71 14.35 -14.49 -4.47
N ALA A 72 14.05 -15.67 -3.92
CA ALA A 72 14.83 -16.31 -2.86
C ALA A 72 16.14 -16.89 -3.43
N GLY A 73 17.07 -17.28 -2.54
CA GLY A 73 18.36 -17.84 -2.92
C GLY A 73 18.28 -19.16 -3.72
N ASP A 74 17.19 -19.91 -3.56
CA ASP A 74 16.88 -21.13 -4.32
C ASP A 74 16.18 -20.85 -5.68
N GLY A 75 15.93 -19.58 -6.01
CA GLY A 75 15.22 -19.15 -7.20
C GLY A 75 13.69 -19.10 -7.08
N SER A 76 13.12 -19.48 -5.93
CA SER A 76 11.69 -19.41 -5.67
C SER A 76 11.19 -17.96 -5.75
N LYS A 77 10.09 -17.73 -6.48
CA LYS A 77 9.49 -16.41 -6.64
C LYS A 77 8.29 -16.25 -5.70
N ILE A 78 8.24 -15.13 -4.99
CA ILE A 78 7.14 -14.76 -4.10
C ILE A 78 6.60 -13.41 -4.59
N ALA A 79 5.32 -13.38 -4.94
CA ALA A 79 4.63 -12.15 -5.30
C ALA A 79 4.14 -11.46 -4.03
N VAL A 80 4.40 -10.16 -3.90
CA VAL A 80 3.94 -9.32 -2.79
C VAL A 80 3.22 -8.10 -3.36
N ASP A 81 1.94 -8.01 -3.05
CA ASP A 81 1.03 -6.97 -3.51
C ASP A 81 0.73 -6.04 -2.33
N LEU A 82 1.03 -4.76 -2.47
CA LEU A 82 0.75 -3.74 -1.46
C LEU A 82 -0.70 -3.33 -1.59
N LYS A 83 -1.43 -3.39 -0.48
CA LYS A 83 -2.84 -3.00 -0.45
C LYS A 83 -3.11 -2.16 0.77
N SER A 84 -3.99 -1.18 0.62
CA SER A 84 -4.51 -0.44 1.76
C SER A 84 -6.02 -0.31 1.68
N THR A 85 -6.65 -0.19 2.85
CA THR A 85 -8.09 0.00 2.97
C THR A 85 -8.38 0.80 4.23
N TYR A 86 -9.58 1.36 4.30
CA TYR A 86 -10.04 2.10 5.47
C TYR A 86 -11.12 1.33 6.23
N ARG A 87 -11.23 1.61 7.54
CA ARG A 87 -12.30 1.10 8.40
C ARG A 87 -13.63 1.78 8.09
N THR A 88 -14.68 0.99 7.92
CA THR A 88 -16.08 1.47 7.81
C THR A 88 -16.82 1.43 9.14
N SER A 89 -16.33 0.64 10.09
CA SER A 89 -16.77 0.62 11.49
C SER A 89 -15.60 0.17 12.38
N ALA A 90 -15.85 0.01 13.69
CA ALA A 90 -14.86 -0.54 14.62
C ALA A 90 -14.38 -1.96 14.25
N THR A 91 -15.20 -2.74 13.55
CA THR A 91 -14.93 -4.16 13.26
C THR A 91 -14.90 -4.49 11.77
N THR A 92 -15.22 -3.53 10.89
CA THR A 92 -15.31 -3.75 9.44
C THR A 92 -14.43 -2.77 8.66
N VAL A 93 -13.92 -3.24 7.53
CA VAL A 93 -13.18 -2.44 6.55
C VAL A 93 -13.95 -2.35 5.24
N ASN A 94 -13.61 -1.37 4.40
CA ASN A 94 -14.18 -1.23 3.07
C ASN A 94 -13.84 -2.43 2.16
N GLY A 95 -12.69 -3.08 2.42
CA GLY A 95 -12.20 -4.25 1.69
C GLY A 95 -10.96 -3.93 0.86
N PHE A 96 -10.28 -4.97 0.40
CA PHE A 96 -9.16 -4.84 -0.54
C PHE A 96 -9.60 -5.28 -1.94
N THR A 97 -9.22 -4.51 -2.96
CA THR A 97 -9.28 -5.00 -4.34
C THR A 97 -8.03 -5.85 -4.59
N LEU A 98 -8.20 -7.16 -4.67
CA LEU A 98 -7.10 -8.12 -4.80
C LEU A 98 -6.63 -8.32 -6.25
N GLY A 99 -6.71 -7.30 -7.10
CA GLY A 99 -6.30 -7.38 -8.50
C GLY A 99 -7.22 -8.24 -9.38
N ALA A 100 -6.74 -8.57 -10.59
CA ALA A 100 -7.53 -9.20 -11.63
C ALA A 100 -7.90 -10.66 -11.32
N PHE A 101 -9.10 -11.08 -11.78
CA PHE A 101 -9.57 -12.47 -11.82
C PHE A 101 -9.62 -13.05 -13.24
N THR A 102 -9.13 -12.28 -14.22
CA THR A 102 -9.00 -12.62 -15.65
C THR A 102 -7.53 -12.45 -16.08
N GLY A 103 -7.22 -12.59 -17.38
CA GLY A 103 -5.87 -12.37 -17.92
C GLY A 103 -4.84 -13.33 -17.30
N TYR A 104 -3.69 -12.80 -16.84
CA TYR A 104 -2.59 -13.58 -16.25
C TYR A 104 -3.03 -14.52 -15.13
N PHE A 105 -4.12 -14.20 -14.42
CA PHE A 105 -4.62 -15.04 -13.34
C PHE A 105 -5.16 -16.38 -13.86
N ARG A 106 -5.82 -16.36 -15.03
CA ARG A 106 -6.33 -17.56 -15.70
C ARG A 106 -5.30 -18.16 -16.67
N GLU A 107 -4.63 -17.30 -17.42
CA GLU A 107 -3.55 -17.67 -18.36
C GLU A 107 -2.21 -17.63 -17.63
N ARG A 108 -1.92 -18.68 -16.86
CA ARG A 108 -0.79 -18.67 -15.90
C ARG A 108 0.60 -18.55 -16.52
N GLU A 109 0.73 -18.83 -17.82
CA GLU A 109 1.97 -18.67 -18.59
C GLU A 109 2.06 -17.30 -19.31
N SER A 110 1.01 -16.48 -19.24
CA SER A 110 0.99 -15.16 -19.86
C SER A 110 2.01 -14.22 -19.22
N THR A 111 2.64 -13.40 -20.04
CA THR A 111 3.52 -12.29 -19.62
C THR A 111 2.82 -10.94 -19.67
N LYS A 112 1.53 -10.91 -20.07
CA LYS A 112 0.76 -9.68 -20.16
C LYS A 112 0.33 -9.20 -18.77
N ASN A 113 0.63 -7.95 -18.44
CA ASN A 113 0.25 -7.31 -17.17
C ASN A 113 0.82 -8.01 -15.93
N VAL A 114 1.95 -8.71 -16.06
CA VAL A 114 2.59 -9.45 -14.96
C VAL A 114 4.11 -9.46 -15.12
N THR A 115 4.86 -9.32 -14.02
CA THR A 115 6.34 -9.24 -14.03
C THR A 115 7.00 -10.57 -14.39
N PHE A 116 6.44 -11.67 -13.89
CA PHE A 116 6.80 -13.05 -14.27
C PHE A 116 5.48 -13.81 -14.46
N PRO A 117 5.43 -14.85 -15.32
CA PRO A 117 4.21 -15.63 -15.48
C PRO A 117 3.63 -16.08 -14.15
N TYR A 118 2.30 -15.94 -13.98
CA TYR A 118 1.62 -16.17 -12.70
C TYR A 118 1.84 -17.59 -12.14
N GLY A 119 2.07 -18.57 -13.03
CA GLY A 119 2.42 -19.95 -12.68
C GLY A 119 3.78 -20.11 -11.99
N GLN A 120 4.70 -19.15 -12.15
CA GLN A 120 6.06 -19.22 -11.58
C GLN A 120 6.15 -18.74 -10.13
N TYR A 121 5.11 -18.11 -9.59
CA TYR A 121 5.11 -17.68 -8.19
C TYR A 121 4.70 -18.84 -7.29
N SER A 122 5.60 -19.17 -6.35
CA SER A 122 5.38 -20.15 -5.29
C SER A 122 4.39 -19.66 -4.23
N ALA A 123 4.29 -18.35 -4.03
CA ALA A 123 3.36 -17.72 -3.09
C ALA A 123 2.90 -16.35 -3.63
N ASN A 124 1.67 -15.98 -3.28
CA ASN A 124 1.04 -14.72 -3.64
C ASN A 124 0.53 -14.05 -2.37
N LEU A 125 1.33 -13.14 -1.82
CA LEU A 125 1.08 -12.47 -0.55
C LEU A 125 0.51 -11.07 -0.76
N VAL A 126 -0.34 -10.66 0.18
CA VAL A 126 -0.82 -9.29 0.33
C VAL A 126 -0.20 -8.71 1.58
N LEU A 127 0.53 -7.61 1.44
CA LEU A 127 0.90 -6.75 2.55
C LEU A 127 -0.16 -5.66 2.66
N GLY A 128 -1.10 -5.87 3.59
CA GLY A 128 -2.27 -5.03 3.79
C GLY A 128 -2.05 -4.00 4.89
N VAL A 129 -2.51 -2.77 4.65
CA VAL A 129 -2.54 -1.68 5.63
C VAL A 129 -3.99 -1.23 5.83
N ILE A 130 -4.45 -1.26 7.07
CA ILE A 130 -5.79 -0.84 7.47
C ILE A 130 -5.65 0.43 8.30
N TYR A 131 -6.40 1.48 7.97
CA TYR A 131 -6.40 2.74 8.71
C TYR A 131 -7.81 3.25 8.97
N SER A 132 -7.95 4.16 9.92
CA SER A 132 -9.20 4.89 10.19
C SER A 132 -9.13 6.27 9.54
N ARG A 133 -10.17 6.69 8.82
CA ARG A 133 -10.30 8.06 8.32
C ARG A 133 -10.79 8.99 9.43
N LEU A 134 -10.48 10.27 9.29
CA LEU A 134 -11.05 11.34 10.10
C LEU A 134 -11.98 12.15 9.21
N ASP A 135 -13.22 12.38 9.64
CA ASP A 135 -14.27 13.01 8.82
C ASP A 135 -14.16 14.55 8.80
N GLU A 136 -13.52 15.14 9.81
CA GLU A 136 -13.21 16.57 9.87
C GLU A 136 -11.72 16.78 9.59
N VAL A 137 -11.39 17.15 8.35
CA VAL A 137 -10.01 17.37 7.94
C VAL A 137 -9.79 18.86 7.66
N ASN A 138 -8.58 19.31 8.01
CA ASN A 138 -8.05 20.66 7.84
C ASN A 138 -8.50 21.35 6.54
N ASP A 139 -8.65 22.68 6.60
CA ASP A 139 -8.88 23.50 5.41
C ASP A 139 -7.76 23.31 4.38
N GLU A 140 -8.04 22.59 3.30
CA GLU A 140 -7.09 22.28 2.22
C GLU A 140 -6.58 23.54 1.49
N ARG A 141 -7.21 24.70 1.69
CA ARG A 141 -6.77 25.98 1.13
C ARG A 141 -5.65 26.61 1.97
N ARG A 142 -5.43 26.15 3.20
CA ARG A 142 -4.40 26.70 4.08
C ARG A 142 -3.05 26.10 3.75
N VAL A 143 -2.07 27.00 3.57
CA VAL A 143 -0.66 26.66 3.48
C VAL A 143 -0.03 26.88 4.86
N TYR A 144 0.75 25.90 5.32
CA TYR A 144 1.41 25.92 6.62
C TYR A 144 2.92 26.14 6.46
N LYS A 145 3.56 26.72 7.48
CA LYS A 145 5.02 26.76 7.59
C LYS A 145 5.56 25.58 8.38
N LEU A 146 6.85 25.30 8.23
CA LEU A 146 7.52 24.21 8.94
C LEU A 146 7.39 24.31 10.47
N SER A 147 7.39 25.54 11.01
CA SER A 147 7.16 25.80 12.44
C SER A 147 5.78 25.35 12.94
N GLU A 148 4.82 25.18 12.04
CA GLU A 148 3.44 24.77 12.34
C GLU A 148 3.21 23.27 12.12
N LEU A 149 4.22 22.49 11.70
CA LEU A 149 4.08 21.08 11.32
C LEU A 149 3.36 20.22 12.37
N SER A 150 3.67 20.42 13.66
CA SER A 150 3.05 19.69 14.77
C SER A 150 1.58 20.03 15.00
N SER A 151 1.11 21.18 14.52
CA SER A 151 -0.28 21.61 14.63
C SER A 151 -1.19 21.05 13.54
N ILE A 152 -0.61 20.48 12.47
CA ILE A 152 -1.37 19.92 11.36
C ILE A 152 -2.02 18.62 11.80
N ALA A 153 -3.36 18.55 11.75
CA ALA A 153 -4.09 17.34 12.06
C ALA A 153 -3.80 16.25 11.02
N SER A 154 -3.65 14.99 11.45
CA SER A 154 -3.57 13.88 10.51
C SER A 154 -4.94 13.61 9.88
N VAL A 155 -4.94 13.08 8.66
CA VAL A 155 -6.18 12.75 7.93
C VAL A 155 -6.60 11.29 8.09
N VAL A 156 -5.67 10.48 8.57
CA VAL A 156 -5.85 9.06 8.89
C VAL A 156 -5.07 8.72 10.15
N ARG A 157 -5.49 7.65 10.84
CA ARG A 157 -4.85 7.18 12.09
C ARG A 157 -5.05 5.69 12.30
N GLN A 158 -4.50 5.17 13.40
CA GLN A 158 -4.73 3.80 13.87
C GLN A 158 -4.38 2.73 12.82
N PHE A 159 -3.15 2.79 12.32
CA PHE A 159 -2.67 1.84 11.34
C PHE A 159 -2.57 0.42 11.91
N GLN A 160 -3.07 -0.54 11.16
CA GLN A 160 -2.92 -1.98 11.40
C GLN A 160 -2.37 -2.63 10.15
N PHE A 161 -1.44 -3.56 10.33
CA PHE A 161 -0.77 -4.24 9.24
C PHE A 161 -1.14 -5.72 9.25
N LEU A 162 -1.17 -6.32 8.06
CA LEU A 162 -1.31 -7.77 7.90
C LEU A 162 -0.46 -8.24 6.73
N VAL A 163 0.00 -9.49 6.84
CA VAL A 163 0.56 -10.25 5.73
C VAL A 163 -0.22 -11.55 5.65
N GLN A 164 -0.84 -11.80 4.52
CA GLN A 164 -1.61 -13.02 4.27
C GLN A 164 -1.49 -13.48 2.83
N ASP A 165 -1.67 -14.79 2.62
CA ASP A 165 -1.91 -15.31 1.28
C ASP A 165 -3.16 -14.67 0.68
N LYS A 166 -3.04 -14.22 -0.57
CA LYS A 166 -4.11 -13.57 -1.33
C LYS A 166 -5.41 -14.37 -1.32
N TRP A 167 -5.33 -15.69 -1.47
CA TRP A 167 -6.50 -16.57 -1.54
C TRP A 167 -7.23 -16.70 -0.19
N ARG A 168 -6.56 -16.52 0.94
CA ARG A 168 -7.15 -16.65 2.29
C ARG A 168 -8.05 -15.47 2.65
N ILE A 169 -7.81 -14.33 2.04
CA ILE A 169 -8.57 -13.09 2.26
C ILE A 169 -9.47 -12.72 1.06
N ALA A 170 -9.53 -13.60 0.06
CA ALA A 170 -10.41 -13.43 -1.08
C ALA A 170 -11.86 -13.79 -0.72
N ILE A 171 -12.80 -13.11 -1.36
CA ILE A 171 -14.24 -13.40 -1.26
C ILE A 171 -14.80 -13.68 -2.66
N ASP A 172 -15.99 -14.29 -2.71
CA ASP A 172 -16.70 -14.69 -3.92
C ASP A 172 -17.46 -13.53 -4.60
N ARG A 173 -16.99 -12.29 -4.45
CA ARG A 173 -17.60 -11.09 -5.00
C ARG A 173 -16.56 -10.21 -5.70
N PRO A 174 -16.90 -9.59 -6.85
CA PRO A 174 -16.01 -8.63 -7.50
C PRO A 174 -15.71 -7.43 -6.59
N GLY A 175 -14.46 -7.01 -6.54
CA GLY A 175 -14.04 -5.79 -5.83
C GLY A 175 -14.29 -4.50 -6.62
N SER A 176 -14.60 -4.62 -7.91
CA SER A 176 -14.96 -3.53 -8.83
C SER A 176 -15.83 -4.08 -9.96
N GLY A 177 -16.75 -3.27 -10.47
CA GLY A 177 -17.61 -3.65 -11.60
C GLY A 177 -17.03 -3.31 -12.98
N ASN A 178 -16.14 -2.31 -13.06
CA ASN A 178 -15.66 -1.75 -14.32
C ASN A 178 -14.26 -2.24 -14.72
N THR A 179 -13.57 -2.97 -13.83
CA THR A 179 -12.16 -3.38 -13.93
C THR A 179 -11.99 -4.77 -13.37
#